data_AF-A0AAV4SGD4-F1
#
_entry.id   AF-A0AAV4SGD4-F1
#
_cell.length_a   1.000
_cell.length_b   1.000
_cell.length_c   1.000
_cell.angle_alpha   90.00
_cell.angle_beta   90.00
_cell.angle_gamma   90.00
#
_symmetry.space_group_name_H-M   'P 1'
#
loop_
_entity.id
_entity.type
_entity.pdbx_description
1 polymer ?
#
loop_
_entity_poly.entity_id
_entity_poly.type
_entity_poly.pdbx_seq_one_letter_code
_entity_poly.pdbx_strand_id
1 'polypeptide(L)'
;MMSVFCEEAPINVKTSYAFRIYDFDDDDMFSRGDIRELLNRLKSDNELSDLECEEIIDYVFSEADLDTDGYISYPEFEQLITKSPDFIHAFRMRI
;
A
#
# COMPACT_ATOMS: atom_id res chain seq x y z
N MET A 1 -8.25 0.20 -33.86
CA MET A 1 -8.18 1.46 -33.08
C MET A 1 -8.21 1.04 -31.61
N MET A 2 -7.04 0.99 -30.97
CA MET A 2 -6.91 0.71 -29.54
C MET A 2 -7.08 2.05 -28.81
N SER A 3 -8.13 2.23 -28.01
CA SER A 3 -8.26 3.45 -27.22
C SER A 3 -9.08 3.31 -25.94
N VAL A 4 -8.33 3.06 -24.86
CA VAL A 4 -8.26 3.87 -23.62
C VAL A 4 -9.32 3.84 -22.50
N PHE A 5 -10.26 2.90 -22.44
CA PHE A 5 -11.04 2.71 -21.20
C PHE A 5 -11.25 1.23 -20.90
N CYS A 6 -10.20 0.55 -20.43
CA CYS A 6 -10.40 -0.72 -19.72
C CYS A 6 -10.55 -0.37 -18.24
N GLU A 7 -11.79 -0.12 -17.82
CA GLU A 7 -12.18 0.01 -16.41
C GLU A 7 -11.98 -1.32 -15.64
N GLU A 8 -11.70 -2.41 -16.38
CA GLU A 8 -11.52 -3.79 -15.92
C GLU A 8 -10.06 -4.27 -15.99
N ALA A 9 -9.06 -3.37 -15.83
CA ALA A 9 -7.70 -3.86 -15.64
C ALA A 9 -7.70 -4.79 -14.40
N PRO A 10 -7.21 -6.04 -14.56
CA PRO A 10 -7.38 -7.05 -13.54
C PRO A 10 -6.59 -6.64 -12.29
N ILE A 11 -7.14 -6.98 -11.12
CA ILE A 11 -6.65 -6.49 -9.82
C ILE A 11 -5.14 -6.71 -9.69
N ASN A 12 -4.62 -7.84 -10.14
CA ASN A 12 -3.18 -8.15 -10.15
C ASN A 12 -2.31 -7.08 -10.84
N VAL A 13 -2.78 -6.47 -11.94
CA VAL A 13 -2.04 -5.41 -12.66
C VAL A 13 -2.13 -4.08 -11.93
N LYS A 14 -3.28 -3.76 -11.33
CA LYS A 14 -3.42 -2.56 -10.49
C LYS A 14 -2.58 -2.69 -9.21
N THR A 15 -2.59 -3.87 -8.62
CA THR A 15 -1.81 -4.23 -7.45
C THR A 15 -0.31 -4.14 -7.73
N SER A 16 0.19 -4.69 -8.84
CA SER A 16 1.62 -4.60 -9.17
C SER A 16 2.09 -3.19 -9.47
N TYR A 17 1.25 -2.39 -10.13
CA TYR A 17 1.55 -0.97 -10.34
C TYR A 17 1.52 -0.19 -9.03
N ALA A 18 0.53 -0.41 -8.16
CA ALA A 18 0.47 0.23 -6.86
C ALA A 18 1.68 -0.15 -6.00
N PHE A 19 2.01 -1.46 -5.97
CA PHE A 19 3.17 -1.99 -5.25
C PHE A 19 4.43 -1.21 -5.64
N ARG A 20 4.71 -1.15 -6.93
CA ARG A 20 5.90 -0.49 -7.47
C ARG A 20 5.92 1.04 -7.34
N ILE A 21 4.77 1.69 -7.16
CA ILE A 21 4.71 3.15 -6.94
C ILE A 21 5.08 3.49 -5.48
N TYR A 22 4.77 2.58 -4.57
CA TYR A 22 4.89 2.80 -3.14
C TYR A 22 6.11 2.10 -2.51
N ASP A 23 6.69 1.13 -3.22
CA ASP A 23 8.01 0.55 -2.95
C ASP A 23 9.07 1.62 -3.30
N PHE A 24 9.73 2.19 -2.28
CA PHE A 24 10.69 3.28 -2.46
C PHE A 24 12.13 2.79 -2.58
N ASP A 25 12.44 1.61 -2.03
CA ASP A 25 13.75 0.98 -2.11
C ASP A 25 13.87 -0.05 -3.26
N ASP A 26 12.80 -0.26 -4.03
CA ASP A 26 12.70 -1.19 -5.16
C ASP A 26 13.14 -2.61 -4.73
N ASP A 27 12.77 -3.03 -3.52
CA ASP A 27 13.15 -4.32 -2.95
C ASP A 27 12.07 -5.42 -3.13
N ASP A 28 10.97 -5.09 -3.82
CA ASP A 28 9.79 -5.93 -4.03
C ASP A 28 9.09 -6.34 -2.72
N MET A 29 9.34 -5.63 -1.61
CA MET A 29 8.72 -5.79 -0.30
C MET A 29 8.26 -4.42 0.25
N PHE A 30 7.27 -4.40 1.15
CA PHE A 30 7.00 -3.19 1.92
C PHE A 30 7.61 -3.31 3.30
N SER A 31 8.63 -2.49 3.57
CA SER A 31 9.17 -2.34 4.91
C SER A 31 8.34 -1.34 5.73
N ARG A 32 8.53 -1.36 7.06
CA ARG A 32 7.97 -0.33 7.95
C ARG A 32 8.44 1.08 7.56
N GLY A 33 9.62 1.19 6.94
CA GLY A 33 10.16 2.45 6.41
C GLY A 33 9.34 2.98 5.24
N ASP A 34 8.97 2.11 4.29
CA ASP A 34 8.19 2.48 3.11
C ASP A 34 6.79 2.93 3.48
N ILE A 35 6.12 2.21 4.39
CA ILE A 35 4.80 2.61 4.87
C ILE A 35 4.88 3.94 5.62
N ARG A 36 5.94 4.16 6.42
CA ARG A 36 6.16 5.45 7.08
C ARG A 36 6.37 6.57 6.08
N GLU A 37 7.15 6.34 5.04
CA GLU A 37 7.41 7.33 4.00
C GLU A 37 6.16 7.61 3.16
N LEU A 38 5.36 6.57 2.91
CA LEU A 38 4.05 6.64 2.27
C LEU A 38 3.05 7.45 3.10
N LEU A 39 2.92 7.15 4.40
CA LEU A 39 2.12 7.95 5.33
C LEU A 39 2.62 9.40 5.39
N ASN A 40 3.94 9.61 5.32
CA ASN A 40 4.55 10.93 5.23
C ASN A 40 4.23 11.69 3.93
N ARG A 41 4.03 10.99 2.81
CA ARG A 41 3.60 11.61 1.54
C ARG A 41 2.08 11.79 1.45
N LEU A 42 1.31 10.89 2.07
CA LEU A 42 -0.15 10.97 2.16
C LEU A 42 -0.59 12.10 3.11
N LYS A 43 0.13 12.31 4.22
CA LYS A 43 -0.14 13.43 5.12
C LYS A 43 0.19 14.74 4.39
N SER A 44 -0.84 15.51 4.08
CA SER A 44 -0.67 16.77 3.35
C SER A 44 -0.25 17.93 4.23
N ASP A 45 -0.51 17.85 5.53
CA ASP A 45 -0.43 19.00 6.42
C ASP A 45 -0.32 18.54 7.88
N ASN A 46 0.72 17.76 8.23
CA ASN A 46 1.16 17.56 9.62
C ASN A 46 0.09 17.10 10.65
N GLU A 47 -1.02 16.50 10.22
CA GLU A 47 -2.14 16.14 11.10
C GLU A 47 -1.90 14.90 11.98
N LEU A 48 -0.94 14.04 11.60
CA LEU A 48 -0.63 12.80 12.33
C LEU A 48 0.73 12.93 13.03
N SER A 49 0.73 12.71 14.35
CA SER A 49 1.97 12.62 15.13
C SER A 49 2.76 11.35 14.75
N ASP A 50 4.08 11.34 14.98
CA ASP A 50 4.90 10.14 14.77
C ASP A 50 4.32 8.92 15.50
N LEU A 51 3.73 9.12 16.70
CA LEU A 51 3.06 8.06 17.45
C LEU A 51 1.88 7.45 16.68
N GLU A 52 1.01 8.27 16.11
CA GLU A 52 -0.15 7.80 15.34
C GLU A 52 0.27 7.14 14.04
N CYS A 53 1.34 7.63 13.41
CA CYS A 53 1.92 6.94 12.25
C CYS A 53 2.39 5.53 12.63
N GLU A 54 3.10 5.38 13.74
CA GLU A 54 3.56 4.07 14.21
C GLU A 54 2.38 3.15 14.59
N GLU A 55 1.31 3.67 15.21
CA GLU A 55 0.10 2.87 15.48
C GLU A 55 -0.61 2.41 14.20
N ILE A 56 -0.69 3.27 13.18
CA ILE A 56 -1.26 2.89 11.87
C ILE A 56 -0.37 1.84 11.20
N ILE A 57 0.96 2.02 11.22
CA ILE A 57 1.91 1.05 10.68
C ILE A 57 1.72 -0.29 11.39
N ASP A 58 1.72 -0.32 12.72
CA ASP A 58 1.58 -1.56 13.49
C ASP A 58 0.24 -2.26 13.20
N TYR A 59 -0.86 -1.50 13.08
CA TYR A 59 -2.16 -2.03 12.69
C TYR A 59 -2.15 -2.61 11.26
N VAL A 60 -1.55 -1.90 10.30
CA VAL A 60 -1.45 -2.36 8.91
C VAL A 60 -0.61 -3.62 8.81
N PHE A 61 0.55 -3.65 9.47
CA PHE A 61 1.38 -4.85 9.54
C PHE A 61 0.61 -5.99 10.21
N SER A 62 -0.04 -5.76 11.35
CA SER A 62 -0.82 -6.82 12.02
C SER A 62 -1.93 -7.43 11.16
N GLU A 63 -2.47 -6.69 10.17
CA GLU A 63 -3.50 -7.19 9.26
C GLU A 63 -2.94 -7.76 7.94
N ALA A 64 -1.81 -7.23 7.47
CA ALA A 64 -1.22 -7.56 6.18
C ALA A 64 -0.09 -8.59 6.26
N ASP A 65 0.77 -8.48 7.26
CA ASP A 65 1.91 -9.35 7.54
C ASP A 65 1.40 -10.62 8.23
N LEU A 66 1.19 -11.67 7.44
CA LEU A 66 0.59 -12.93 7.88
C LEU A 66 1.62 -13.88 8.45
N ASP A 67 2.88 -13.76 8.02
CA ASP A 67 3.99 -14.59 8.49
C ASP A 67 4.84 -13.92 9.58
N THR A 68 4.53 -12.65 9.91
CA THR A 68 5.17 -11.84 10.94
C THR A 68 6.67 -11.67 10.70
N ASP A 69 7.07 -11.53 9.44
CA ASP A 69 8.46 -11.31 9.08
C ASP A 69 8.87 -9.81 9.17
N GLY A 70 7.88 -8.91 9.35
CA GLY A 70 8.08 -7.48 9.44
C GLY A 70 8.14 -6.77 8.09
N TYR A 71 7.79 -7.48 7.02
CA TYR A 71 7.68 -7.01 5.65
C TYR A 71 6.30 -7.40 5.09
N ILE A 72 5.83 -6.72 4.05
CA ILE A 72 4.63 -7.16 3.32
C ILE A 72 5.08 -7.55 1.93
N SER A 73 5.05 -8.84 1.66
CA SER A 73 5.38 -9.40 0.36
C SER A 73 4.26 -9.12 -0.65
N TYR A 74 4.57 -9.11 -1.94
CA TYR A 74 3.57 -9.05 -3.02
C TYR A 74 2.33 -9.96 -2.82
N PRO A 75 2.47 -11.27 -2.49
CA PRO A 75 1.32 -12.14 -2.25
C PRO A 75 0.46 -11.71 -1.05
N GLU A 76 1.06 -11.18 0.00
CA GLU A 76 0.33 -10.69 1.19
C GLU A 76 -0.42 -9.41 0.87
N PHE A 77 0.22 -8.50 0.14
CA PHE A 77 -0.42 -7.30 -0.37
C PHE A 77 -1.59 -7.61 -1.31
N GLU A 78 -1.44 -8.60 -2.20
CA GLU A 78 -2.54 -9.06 -3.07
C GLU A 78 -3.73 -9.61 -2.25
N GLN A 79 -3.45 -10.40 -1.21
CA GLN A 79 -4.47 -10.89 -0.30
C GLN A 79 -5.14 -9.76 0.48
N LEU A 80 -4.38 -8.78 0.95
CA LEU A 80 -4.90 -7.61 1.67
C LEU A 80 -5.85 -6.80 0.78
N ILE A 81 -5.48 -6.55 -0.48
CA ILE A 81 -6.33 -5.82 -1.43
C ILE A 81 -7.60 -6.61 -1.75
N THR A 82 -7.49 -7.93 -1.84
CA THR A 82 -8.63 -8.81 -2.11
C THR A 82 -9.58 -8.86 -0.92
N LYS A 83 -9.06 -8.87 0.31
CA LYS A 83 -9.85 -8.81 1.55
C LYS A 83 -10.47 -7.43 1.80
N SER A 84 -9.73 -6.37 1.51
CA SER A 84 -10.04 -4.99 1.88
C SER A 84 -9.83 -4.06 0.68
N PRO A 85 -10.76 -4.02 -0.29
CA PRO A 85 -10.66 -3.14 -1.45
C PRO A 85 -10.65 -1.65 -1.07
N ASP A 86 -11.21 -1.29 0.09
CA ASP A 86 -11.11 0.04 0.68
C ASP A 86 -9.67 0.49 0.93
N PHE A 87 -8.74 -0.45 1.14
CA PHE A 87 -7.33 -0.16 1.37
C PHE A 87 -6.68 0.48 0.12
N ILE A 88 -6.98 -0.02 -1.07
CA ILE A 88 -6.60 0.63 -2.35
C ILE A 88 -7.29 1.97 -2.53
N HIS A 89 -8.50 2.12 -2.01
CA HIS A 89 -9.22 3.38 -2.10
C HIS A 89 -8.59 4.47 -1.23
N ALA A 90 -8.04 4.10 -0.07
CA ALA A 90 -7.23 4.99 0.76
C ALA A 90 -5.93 5.41 0.04
N PHE A 91 -5.26 4.49 -0.68
CA PHE A 91 -4.08 4.81 -1.49
C PHE A 91 -4.40 5.65 -2.74
N ARG A 92 -5.58 5.46 -3.33
CA ARG A 92 -6.05 6.19 -4.52
C ARG A 92 -6.31 7.68 -4.31
N MET A 93 -6.31 8.20 -3.08
CA MET A 93 -6.77 9.58 -2.83
C MET A 93 -5.86 10.70 -3.38
N ARG A 94 -4.71 10.41 -4.02
CA ARG A 94 -3.85 11.44 -4.64
C ARG A 94 -3.07 11.01 -5.89
N ILE A 95 -3.72 10.41 -6.88
CA ILE A 95 -3.25 10.49 -8.27
C ILE A 95 -4.22 11.27 -9.14
#